data_AF-A0A940SAJ8-F1
#
_entry.id   AF-A0A940SAJ8-F1
#
_cell.length_a   1.000
_cell.length_b   1.000
_cell.length_c   1.000
_cell.angle_alpha   90.00
_cell.angle_beta   90.00
_cell.angle_gamma   90.00
#
_symmetry.space_group_name_H-M   'P 1'
#
loop_
_entity.id
_entity.type
_entity.pdbx_description
1 polymer ?
#
loop_
_entity_poly.entity_id
_entity_poly.type
_entity_poly.pdbx_seq_one_letter_code
_entity_poly.pdbx_strand_id
1 'polypeptide(L)'
;MTPVTKYEMQILQADMRMLLAVDDKAIELVTAKVAGGEAGKCYAVLHTDSLATLCGWREVMQEGGRPHRLVNNLYGYRQEVNNPDW
;
A
#
# COMPACT_ATOMS: atom_id res chain seq x y z
N MET A 1 -2.63 -7.74 22.53
CA MET A 1 -1.42 -7.34 21.79
C MET A 1 -1.83 -7.16 20.35
N THR A 2 -1.93 -5.92 19.86
CA THR A 2 -2.07 -5.64 18.44
C THR A 2 -0.77 -6.10 17.75
N PRO A 3 -0.82 -6.87 16.66
CA PRO A 3 0.40 -7.21 15.93
C PRO A 3 1.11 -5.91 15.53
N VAL A 4 2.41 -5.83 15.82
CA VAL A 4 3.21 -4.65 15.47
C VAL A 4 3.54 -4.78 13.99
N THR A 5 2.68 -4.24 13.13
CA THR A 5 2.94 -4.16 11.69
C THR A 5 4.22 -3.37 11.44
N LYS A 6 5.11 -3.89 10.59
CA LYS A 6 6.44 -3.32 10.33
C LYS A 6 6.57 -2.74 8.92
N TYR A 7 5.77 -3.25 7.99
CA TYR A 7 5.83 -2.88 6.59
C TYR A 7 4.44 -2.53 6.08
N GLU A 8 4.39 -1.54 5.20
CA GLU A 8 3.17 -1.14 4.53
C GLU A 8 3.42 -1.04 3.03
N MET A 9 2.41 -1.42 2.25
CA MET A 9 2.30 -1.00 0.87
C MET A 9 1.01 -0.21 0.69
N GLN A 10 1.12 0.97 0.10
CA GLN A 10 -0.02 1.79 -0.26
C GLN A 10 -0.24 1.71 -1.78
N ILE A 11 -1.46 1.39 -2.19
CA ILE A 11 -1.86 1.17 -3.59
C ILE A 11 -3.21 1.83 -3.87
N LEU A 12 -3.58 2.06 -5.13
CA LEU A 12 -4.96 2.45 -5.43
C LEU A 12 -5.93 1.34 -5.03
N GLN A 13 -7.09 1.71 -4.47
CA GLN A 13 -8.11 0.73 -4.08
C GLN A 13 -8.54 -0.17 -5.26
N ALA A 14 -8.58 0.38 -6.47
CA ALA A 14 -8.91 -0.36 -7.68
C ALA A 14 -7.91 -1.48 -8.01
N ASP A 15 -6.65 -1.35 -7.59
CA ASP A 15 -5.58 -2.30 -7.87
C ASP A 15 -5.50 -3.43 -6.83
N MET A 16 -6.27 -3.36 -5.73
CA MET A 16 -6.27 -4.40 -4.68
C MET A 16 -6.54 -5.80 -5.23
N ARG A 17 -7.41 -5.90 -6.25
CA ARG A 17 -7.78 -7.19 -6.86
C ARG A 17 -6.62 -7.87 -7.59
N MET A 18 -5.52 -7.16 -7.86
CA MET A 18 -4.32 -7.74 -8.47
C MET A 18 -3.51 -8.58 -7.47
N LEU A 19 -3.67 -8.33 -6.17
CA LEU A 19 -2.91 -9.02 -5.14
C LEU A 19 -3.70 -10.23 -4.63
N LEU A 20 -3.32 -11.42 -5.10
CA LEU A 20 -3.99 -12.69 -4.79
C LEU A 20 -3.75 -13.21 -3.35
N ALA A 21 -2.89 -12.55 -2.57
CA ALA A 21 -2.43 -13.01 -1.26
C ALA A 21 -2.38 -11.87 -0.24
N VAL A 22 -3.52 -11.19 -0.06
CA VAL A 22 -3.69 -10.21 1.01
C VAL A 22 -4.73 -10.75 1.97
N ASP A 23 -4.37 -10.85 3.26
CA ASP A 23 -5.35 -11.06 4.31
C ASP A 23 -6.22 -9.81 4.38
N ASP A 24 -7.53 -9.93 4.14
CA ASP A 24 -8.47 -8.80 4.21
C ASP A 24 -8.39 -8.04 5.55
N LYS A 25 -7.98 -8.71 6.63
CA LYS A 25 -7.79 -8.07 7.95
C LYS A 25 -6.56 -7.18 8.03
N ALA A 26 -5.65 -7.30 7.07
CA ALA A 26 -4.44 -6.51 6.96
C ALA A 26 -4.62 -5.30 6.02
N ILE A 27 -5.83 -5.01 5.59
CA ILE A 27 -6.14 -3.92 4.67
C ILE A 27 -6.80 -2.77 5.42
N GLU A 28 -6.25 -1.58 5.26
CA GLU A 28 -6.87 -0.33 5.68
C GLU A 28 -7.22 0.50 4.46
N LEU A 29 -8.50 0.87 4.32
CA LEU A 29 -8.96 1.73 3.23
C LEU A 29 -8.90 3.19 3.69
N VAL A 30 -8.20 4.01 2.90
CA VAL A 30 -8.03 5.42 3.19
C VAL A 30 -8.50 6.25 2.00
N THR A 31 -9.33 7.24 2.28
CA THR A 31 -9.71 8.25 1.30
C THR A 31 -8.79 9.45 1.46
N ALA A 32 -7.90 9.68 0.50
CA ALA A 32 -7.13 10.92 0.47
C ALA A 32 -8.11 12.09 0.30
N LYS A 33 -8.00 13.13 1.14
CA LYS A 33 -8.64 14.41 0.84
C LYS A 33 -7.62 15.24 0.07
N VAL A 34 -7.93 15.60 -1.18
CA VAL A 34 -7.12 16.61 -1.88
C VAL A 34 -7.32 17.93 -1.15
N ALA A 35 -6.23 18.65 -0.88
CA ALA A 35 -6.29 20.02 -0.38
C ALA A 35 -7.02 20.89 -1.42
N GLY A 36 -8.33 21.07 -1.26
CA GLY A 36 -9.20 21.68 -2.27
C GLY A 36 -10.66 21.23 -2.25
N GLY A 37 -10.99 20.16 -1.50
CA GLY A 37 -12.39 19.75 -1.28
C GLY A 37 -12.97 18.80 -2.32
N GLU A 38 -12.19 18.41 -3.34
CA GLU A 38 -12.54 17.26 -4.18
C GLU A 38 -12.29 15.94 -3.42
N ALA A 39 -13.18 14.97 -3.63
CA ALA A 39 -12.97 13.61 -3.14
C ALA A 39 -11.69 13.06 -3.77
N GLY A 40 -10.62 12.93 -2.98
CA GLY A 40 -9.36 12.38 -3.48
C GLY A 40 -9.48 10.88 -3.72
N LYS A 41 -8.47 10.33 -4.40
CA LYS A 41 -8.45 8.91 -4.76
C LYS A 41 -8.47 8.06 -3.48
N CYS A 42 -9.31 7.03 -3.46
CA CYS A 42 -9.25 6.01 -2.42
C CYS A 42 -8.04 5.10 -2.66
N TYR A 43 -7.21 4.96 -1.63
CA TYR A 43 -6.07 4.06 -1.63
C TYR A 43 -6.24 3.02 -0.52
N ALA A 44 -5.58 1.88 -0.68
CA ALA A 44 -5.52 0.82 0.31
C ALA A 44 -4.11 0.76 0.89
N VAL A 45 -4.00 0.64 2.20
CA VAL A 45 -2.77 0.37 2.93
C VAL A 45 -2.79 -1.10 3.33
N LEU A 46 -1.79 -1.83 2.87
CA LEU A 46 -1.61 -3.24 3.12
C LEU A 46 -0.54 -3.42 4.18
N HIS A 47 -0.91 -4.03 5.29
CA HIS A 47 -0.09 -4.19 6.48
C HIS A 47 0.57 -5.56 6.48
N THR A 48 1.88 -5.63 6.71
CA THR A 48 2.55 -6.92 6.94
C THR A 48 3.76 -6.79 7.87
N ASP A 49 4.09 -7.87 8.56
CA ASP A 49 5.34 -8.05 9.30
C ASP A 49 6.37 -8.89 8.52
N SER A 50 6.00 -9.36 7.33
CA SER A 50 6.81 -10.22 6.47
C SER A 50 7.39 -9.44 5.29
N LEU A 51 8.72 -9.38 5.23
CA LEU A 51 9.42 -8.77 4.09
C LEU A 51 9.16 -9.55 2.80
N ALA A 52 9.03 -10.87 2.87
CA ALA A 52 8.73 -11.70 1.71
C ALA A 52 7.36 -11.35 1.10
N THR A 53 6.36 -11.12 1.95
CA THR A 53 5.02 -10.69 1.53
C THR A 53 5.06 -9.32 0.87
N LEU A 54 5.79 -8.36 1.46
CA LEU A 54 5.98 -7.03 0.89
C LEU A 54 6.66 -7.09 -0.50
N CYS A 55 7.68 -7.92 -0.65
CA CYS A 55 8.38 -8.12 -1.93
C CYS A 55 7.45 -8.72 -2.99
N GLY A 56 6.65 -9.74 -2.64
CA GLY A 56 5.68 -10.33 -3.57
C GLY A 56 4.63 -9.32 -4.05
N TRP A 57 4.13 -8.48 -3.14
CA TRP A 57 3.23 -7.39 -3.56
C TRP A 57 3.92 -6.39 -4.50
N ARG A 58 5.19 -6.07 -4.23
CA ARG A 58 5.96 -5.13 -5.07
C ARG A 58 6.08 -5.67 -6.48
N GLU A 59 6.46 -6.93 -6.62
CA GLU A 59 6.62 -7.58 -7.93
C GLU A 59 5.34 -7.48 -8.74
N VAL A 60 4.19 -7.86 -8.15
CA VAL A 60 2.87 -7.77 -8.83
C VAL A 60 2.56 -6.33 -9.26
N MET A 61 2.81 -5.34 -8.41
CA MET A 61 2.54 -3.93 -8.74
C MET A 61 3.50 -3.40 -9.82
N GLN A 62 4.76 -3.83 -9.82
CA GLN A 62 5.75 -3.46 -10.82
C GLN A 62 5.44 -4.09 -12.18
N GLU A 63 5.11 -5.39 -12.21
CA GLU A 63 4.67 -6.09 -13.42
C GLU A 63 3.40 -5.45 -14.01
N GLY A 64 2.49 -5.01 -13.15
CA GLY A 64 1.28 -4.28 -13.55
C GLY A 64 1.50 -2.82 -13.94
N GLY A 65 2.71 -2.29 -13.79
CA GLY A 65 3.01 -0.86 -14.02
C GLY A 65 2.23 0.09 -13.11
N ARG A 66 1.81 -0.39 -11.93
CA ARG A 66 0.89 0.34 -11.05
C ARG A 66 1.63 1.23 -10.04
N PRO A 67 1.15 2.45 -9.79
CA PRO A 67 1.72 3.33 -8.79
C PRO A 67 1.50 2.77 -7.38
N HIS A 68 2.57 2.75 -6.59
CA HIS A 68 2.53 2.27 -5.21
C HIS A 68 3.61 2.94 -4.37
N ARG A 69 3.40 2.92 -3.06
CA ARG A 69 4.37 3.41 -2.07
C ARG A 69 4.64 2.32 -1.05
N LEU A 70 5.91 2.11 -0.74
CA LEU A 70 6.37 1.18 0.28
C LEU A 70 6.80 1.97 1.51
N VAL A 71 6.40 1.52 2.69
CA VAL A 71 6.80 2.10 3.96
C VAL A 71 7.37 0.99 4.85
N ASN A 72 8.54 1.24 5.41
CA ASN A 72 9.15 0.41 6.44
C ASN A 72 9.13 1.20 7.75
N ASN A 73 8.15 0.89 8.59
CA ASN A 73 7.88 1.57 9.85
C ASN A 73 8.99 1.37 10.89
N LEU A 74 9.81 0.31 10.77
CA LEU A 74 10.94 0.10 11.68
C LEU A 74 12.02 1.17 11.53
N TYR A 75 12.23 1.67 10.32
CA TYR A 75 13.30 2.62 9.99
C TYR A 75 12.78 3.96 9.47
N GLY A 76 11.47 4.16 9.43
CA GLY A 76 10.83 5.33 8.81
C GLY A 76 11.16 5.48 7.32
N TYR A 77 11.58 4.38 6.66
CA TYR A 77 11.99 4.42 5.27
C TYR A 77 10.77 4.35 4.36
N ARG A 78 10.62 5.35 3.48
CA ARG A 78 9.56 5.42 2.48
C ARG A 78 10.17 5.38 1.09
N GLN A 79 9.64 4.51 0.23
CA GLN A 79 9.99 4.44 -1.18
C GLN A 79 8.74 4.57 -2.03
N GLU A 80 8.78 5.48 -2.99
CA GLU A 80 7.69 5.71 -3.93
C GLU A 80 8.07 5.12 -5.29
N VAL A 81 7.17 4.33 -5.86
CA VAL A 81 7.36 3.68 -7.16
C VAL A 81 6.25 4.13 -8.10
N ASN A 82 6.65 4.64 -9.26
CA ASN A 82 5.75 5.34 -10.20
C ASN A 82 4.99 6.52 -9.53
N ASN A 83 5.69 7.23 -8.63
CA ASN A 83 5.30 8.50 -7.99
C ASN A 83 3.78 8.70 -7.80
N PRO A 84 3.12 7.90 -6.94
CA PRO A 84 1.70 8.06 -6.65
C PRO A 84 1.40 9.49 -6.17
N ASP A 85 0.41 10.13 -6.81
CA ASP A 85 0.02 11.54 -6.61
C ASP A 85 -1.18 11.72 -5.66
N TRP A 86 -1.63 10.65 -5.02
CA TRP A 86 -2.80 10.61 -4.14
C TRP A 86 -2.45 10.84 -2.66
#